data_AF-A0A1H3BTS2-F1
#
_entry.id   AF-A0A1H3BTS2-F1
#
_cell.length_a   1.000
_cell.length_b   1.000
_cell.length_c   1.000
_cell.angle_alpha   90.00
_cell.angle_beta   90.00
_cell.angle_gamma   90.00
#
_symmetry.space_group_name_H-M   'P 1'
#
loop_
_entity.id
_entity.type
_entity.pdbx_description
1 polymer ?
#
loop_
_entity_poly.entity_id
_entity_poly.type
_entity_poly.pdbx_seq_one_letter_code
_entity_poly.pdbx_strand_id
1 'polypeptide(L)'
;MKRRLGFALLSTILVLALLVGCGGKETSTTNNEGSSEALTGGELKDGLYLIKNPVSNHGNYGMAKMEVKDGEIISFKYAEILANSGEEKNENNYNYPDGLAVIANLNEQFNEKKNLDEMDFDAVSGATHTKESFKDIVNRLLAQAEKGETYTPVYKDGVYTAKADEDSHGWLGEVMVVVRDGQIVGLDYFETAVEDMESNKVVFDEDNKPVTGSDGKPKTEPVEVKAGERKSADNYAYLDALDVVKAVQRKIIDNNGTENLDVDSITGATSTRTTMIELVEKALESAK
;
A
#
# COMPACT_ATOMS: atom_id res chain seq x y z
N MET A 1 -26.86 47.92 -46.12
CA MET A 1 -25.51 48.12 -45.53
C MET A 1 -24.50 47.47 -46.46
N LYS A 2 -23.47 48.23 -46.83
CA LYS A 2 -22.54 47.95 -47.93
C LYS A 2 -21.42 47.01 -47.48
N ARG A 3 -21.18 45.97 -48.28
CA ARG A 3 -19.91 45.23 -48.37
C ARG A 3 -18.75 46.19 -48.63
N ARG A 4 -17.58 45.99 -47.99
CA ARG A 4 -16.21 46.10 -48.56
C ARG A 4 -15.26 45.27 -47.66
N LEU A 5 -14.55 44.24 -48.14
CA LEU A 5 -13.44 44.13 -49.12
C LEU A 5 -12.05 44.25 -48.45
N GLY A 6 -11.17 43.29 -48.78
CA GLY A 6 -9.72 43.28 -48.49
C GLY A 6 -9.33 42.05 -47.66
N PHE A 7 -8.94 40.87 -48.19
CA PHE A 7 -7.85 40.55 -49.14
C PHE A 7 -6.49 41.14 -48.76
N ALA A 8 -5.64 40.31 -48.13
CA ALA A 8 -4.26 40.02 -48.53
C ALA A 8 -3.75 38.86 -47.64
N LEU A 9 -3.48 37.64 -48.16
CA LEU A 9 -2.24 37.22 -48.85
C LEU A 9 -1.03 37.47 -47.95
N LEU A 10 -0.15 36.51 -47.61
CA LEU A 10 0.54 35.50 -48.40
C LEU A 10 1.41 34.74 -47.33
N SER A 11 1.79 33.46 -47.35
CA SER A 11 2.38 32.69 -48.43
C SER A 11 2.63 31.25 -47.94
N THR A 12 2.39 30.28 -48.83
CA THR A 12 3.19 29.06 -49.08
C THR A 12 3.36 28.02 -47.96
N ILE A 13 2.64 26.90 -48.00
CA ILE A 13 2.95 25.66 -48.78
C ILE A 13 4.22 24.97 -48.27
N LEU A 14 4.12 23.75 -47.70
CA LEU A 14 4.37 22.51 -48.45
C LEU A 14 4.23 21.27 -47.55
N VAL A 15 3.47 20.31 -48.06
CA VAL A 15 3.24 18.94 -47.57
C VAL A 15 4.54 18.15 -47.51
N LEU A 16 4.72 17.31 -46.49
CA LEU A 16 5.34 15.99 -46.68
C LEU A 16 4.94 15.03 -45.56
N ALA A 17 4.02 14.12 -45.91
CA ALA A 17 3.88 12.85 -45.23
C ALA A 17 5.06 11.96 -45.63
N LEU A 18 5.70 11.33 -44.64
CA LEU A 18 6.47 10.10 -44.85
C LEU A 18 6.03 9.06 -43.83
N LEU A 19 5.69 7.90 -44.41
CA LEU A 19 5.37 6.63 -43.79
C LEU A 19 6.63 5.98 -43.17
N VAL A 20 6.40 4.81 -42.56
CA VAL A 20 7.35 3.80 -42.03
C VAL A 20 7.62 3.99 -40.53
N GLY A 21 7.46 2.99 -39.65
CA GLY A 21 7.17 1.57 -39.84
C GLY A 21 6.96 0.85 -38.51
N CYS A 22 6.38 -0.33 -38.63
CA CYS A 22 5.97 -1.27 -37.57
C CYS A 22 7.13 -1.75 -36.67
N GLY A 23 6.83 -2.06 -35.42
CA GLY A 23 7.52 -3.12 -34.69
C GLY A 23 7.95 -2.78 -33.27
N GLY A 24 7.08 -3.05 -32.29
CA GLY A 24 7.45 -2.98 -30.88
C GLY A 24 6.29 -3.38 -29.99
N LYS A 25 6.27 -4.65 -29.60
CA LYS A 25 5.32 -5.28 -28.68
C LYS A 25 5.18 -4.44 -27.39
N GLU A 26 4.00 -3.88 -27.17
CA GLU A 26 3.66 -3.25 -25.89
C GLU A 26 3.59 -4.34 -24.81
N THR A 27 4.61 -4.35 -23.95
CA THR A 27 4.48 -4.83 -22.59
C THR A 27 4.09 -3.60 -21.77
N SER A 28 2.83 -3.52 -21.36
CA SER A 28 2.35 -2.54 -20.40
C SER A 28 3.01 -2.82 -19.05
N THR A 29 4.16 -2.20 -18.82
CA THR A 29 4.70 -2.02 -17.47
C THR A 29 4.08 -0.74 -16.95
N THR A 30 3.06 -0.87 -16.10
CA THR A 30 2.50 0.24 -15.36
C THR A 30 3.55 0.70 -14.34
N ASN A 31 4.47 1.55 -14.79
CA ASN A 31 5.27 2.36 -13.90
C ASN A 31 4.30 3.37 -13.29
N ASN A 32 3.92 3.17 -12.04
CA ASN A 32 3.35 4.24 -11.24
C ASN A 32 4.51 5.17 -10.85
N GLU A 33 5.04 5.88 -11.85
CA GLU A 33 5.87 7.05 -11.64
C GLU A 33 4.94 8.12 -11.06
N GLY A 34 4.92 8.19 -9.72
CA GLY A 34 4.49 9.41 -9.05
C GLY A 34 5.33 10.53 -9.65
N SER A 35 4.68 11.42 -10.39
CA SER A 35 5.32 12.60 -10.94
C SER A 35 6.00 13.34 -9.78
N SER A 36 7.32 13.29 -9.75
CA SER A 36 8.12 14.18 -8.91
C SER A 36 7.94 15.58 -9.50
N GLU A 37 6.86 16.24 -9.09
CA GLU A 37 6.66 17.65 -9.40
C GLU A 37 7.73 18.45 -8.67
N ALA A 38 8.48 19.26 -9.42
CA ALA A 38 9.59 20.03 -8.88
C ALA A 38 9.11 20.97 -7.76
N LEU A 39 9.77 20.91 -6.61
CA LEU A 39 9.60 21.88 -5.53
C LEU A 39 9.86 23.28 -6.08
N THR A 40 8.95 24.21 -5.85
CA THR A 40 9.07 25.57 -6.39
C THR A 40 9.85 26.50 -5.48
N GLY A 41 10.18 26.04 -4.26
CA GLY A 41 10.78 26.88 -3.22
C GLY A 41 9.77 27.91 -2.69
N GLY A 42 8.48 27.57 -2.75
CA GLY A 42 7.38 28.41 -2.33
C GLY A 42 7.24 28.49 -0.81
N GLU A 43 6.51 29.49 -0.34
CA GLU A 43 6.14 29.59 1.08
C GLU A 43 5.21 28.43 1.47
N LEU A 44 5.61 27.67 2.51
CA LEU A 44 4.81 26.56 3.02
C LEU A 44 3.52 27.09 3.66
N LYS A 45 2.38 26.47 3.36
CA LYS A 45 1.09 26.85 3.95
C LYS A 45 0.87 26.11 5.25
N ASP A 46 0.28 26.81 6.22
CA ASP A 46 -0.08 26.24 7.51
C ASP A 46 -1.05 25.08 7.35
N GLY A 47 -0.84 24.02 8.15
CA GLY A 47 -1.72 22.87 8.15
C GLY A 47 -1.04 21.59 8.55
N LEU A 48 -1.85 20.54 8.60
CA LEU A 48 -1.40 19.18 8.78
C LEU A 48 -1.27 18.52 7.41
N TYR A 49 -0.20 17.78 7.19
CA TYR A 49 0.09 17.08 5.95
C TYR A 49 0.45 15.62 6.26
N LEU A 50 0.03 14.71 5.40
CA LEU A 50 0.25 13.28 5.58
C LEU A 50 0.44 12.61 4.23
N ILE A 51 1.51 11.84 4.12
CA ILE A 51 1.78 10.97 2.98
C ILE A 51 1.87 9.53 3.48
N LYS A 52 1.12 8.65 2.82
CA LYS A 52 1.17 7.19 3.00
C LYS A 52 1.59 6.56 1.67
N ASN A 53 2.67 5.79 1.66
CA ASN A 53 3.07 5.04 0.48
C ASN A 53 2.20 3.78 0.31
N PRO A 54 2.02 3.29 -0.92
CA PRO A 54 1.41 1.99 -1.15
C PRO A 54 2.18 0.88 -0.44
N VAL A 55 1.48 -0.16 0.03
CA VAL A 55 2.07 -1.36 0.63
C VAL A 55 3.03 -2.01 -0.37
N SER A 56 4.28 -2.25 0.03
CA SER A 56 5.26 -2.94 -0.82
C SER A 56 4.96 -4.43 -0.95
N ASN A 57 5.66 -5.10 -1.86
CA ASN A 57 5.60 -6.57 -1.98
C ASN A 57 6.14 -7.30 -0.74
N HIS A 58 6.82 -6.58 0.17
CA HIS A 58 7.29 -7.10 1.46
C HIS A 58 6.31 -6.82 2.61
N GLY A 59 5.08 -6.38 2.31
CA GLY A 59 4.04 -6.15 3.31
C GLY A 59 4.32 -4.99 4.26
N ASN A 60 5.14 -4.02 3.86
CA ASN A 60 5.44 -2.81 4.63
C ASN A 60 5.50 -1.57 3.74
N TYR A 61 5.35 -0.39 4.32
CA TYR A 61 5.35 0.89 3.59
C TYR A 61 5.80 2.05 4.49
N GLY A 62 6.28 3.12 3.87
CA GLY A 62 6.60 4.37 4.56
C GLY A 62 5.37 5.26 4.72
N MET A 63 5.29 5.97 5.84
CA MET A 63 4.27 6.97 6.12
C MET A 63 4.92 8.12 6.89
N ALA A 64 4.58 9.36 6.55
CA ALA A 64 5.00 10.51 7.33
C ALA A 64 3.88 11.52 7.52
N LYS A 65 3.98 12.22 8.65
CA LYS A 65 3.11 13.30 9.08
C LYS A 65 3.95 14.53 9.33
N MET A 66 3.51 15.67 8.81
CA MET A 66 4.18 16.97 8.93
C MET A 66 3.17 18.03 9.33
N GLU A 67 3.53 18.91 10.25
CA GLU A 67 2.72 20.07 10.64
C GLU A 67 3.50 21.36 10.34
N VAL A 68 2.86 22.27 9.63
CA VAL A 68 3.38 23.59 9.29
C VAL A 68 2.57 24.65 10.03
N LYS A 69 3.26 25.63 10.62
CA LYS A 69 2.65 26.78 11.28
C LYS A 69 3.52 28.00 11.07
N ASP A 70 2.89 29.13 10.75
CA ASP A 70 3.57 30.39 10.42
C ASP A 70 4.61 30.20 9.30
N GLY A 71 4.35 29.29 8.36
CA GLY A 71 5.27 28.92 7.28
C GLY A 71 6.46 28.03 7.68
N GLU A 72 6.55 27.60 8.95
CA GLU A 72 7.63 26.77 9.47
C GLU A 72 7.17 25.34 9.78
N ILE A 73 8.03 24.34 9.55
CA ILE A 73 7.75 22.95 9.91
C ILE A 73 7.96 22.76 11.42
N ILE A 74 6.86 22.70 12.19
CA ILE A 74 6.91 22.59 13.65
C ILE A 74 6.94 21.14 14.15
N SER A 75 6.46 20.18 13.34
CA SER A 75 6.46 18.76 13.69
C SER A 75 6.65 17.89 12.46
N PHE A 76 7.43 16.83 12.60
CA PHE A 76 7.61 15.82 11.57
C PHE A 76 7.85 14.43 12.18
N LYS A 77 7.14 13.43 11.67
CA LYS A 77 7.36 12.02 12.01
C LYS A 77 7.31 11.17 10.74
N TYR A 78 8.35 10.37 10.51
CA TYR A 78 8.39 9.30 9.52
C TYR A 78 8.44 7.94 10.21
N ALA A 79 7.65 6.98 9.71
CA ALA A 79 7.69 5.60 10.14
C ALA A 79 7.56 4.64 8.95
N GLU A 80 8.13 3.44 9.09
CA GLU A 80 7.80 2.33 8.22
C GLU A 80 6.89 1.36 8.96
N ILE A 81 5.75 1.01 8.36
CA ILE A 81 4.65 0.29 9.00
C ILE A 81 4.52 -1.11 8.38
N LEU A 82 4.30 -2.11 9.24
CA LEU A 82 3.94 -3.47 8.82
C LEU A 82 2.44 -3.53 8.53
N ALA A 83 2.06 -3.84 7.29
CA ALA A 83 0.68 -3.73 6.81
C ALA A 83 -0.29 -4.73 7.45
N ASN A 84 0.19 -5.85 7.96
CA ASN A 84 -0.63 -6.86 8.64
C ASN A 84 -0.98 -6.45 10.08
N SER A 85 -0.07 -5.81 10.81
CA SER A 85 -0.32 -5.41 12.21
C SER A 85 -0.65 -3.93 12.37
N GLY A 86 -0.28 -3.08 11.41
CA GLY A 86 -0.29 -1.63 11.57
C GLY A 86 0.77 -1.09 12.53
N GLU A 87 1.67 -1.94 13.00
CA GLU A 87 2.77 -1.53 13.87
C GLU A 87 3.88 -0.85 13.08
N GLU A 88 4.49 0.16 13.69
CA GLU A 88 5.75 0.70 13.21
C GLU A 88 6.86 -0.35 13.41
N LYS A 89 7.77 -0.46 12.43
CA LYS A 89 8.94 -1.32 12.55
C LYS A 89 9.74 -0.96 13.79
N ASN A 90 10.06 -1.96 14.60
CA ASN A 90 10.84 -1.84 15.82
C ASN A 90 11.59 -3.15 16.11
N GLU A 91 12.40 -3.15 17.17
CA GLU A 91 13.27 -4.28 17.53
C GLU A 91 12.50 -5.60 17.80
N ASN A 92 11.22 -5.53 18.19
CA ASN A 92 10.42 -6.71 18.49
C ASN A 92 9.75 -7.33 17.26
N ASN A 93 9.54 -6.55 16.19
CA ASN A 93 8.79 -6.99 15.01
C ASN A 93 9.59 -6.90 13.69
N TYR A 94 10.81 -6.37 13.72
CA TYR A 94 11.65 -6.21 12.53
C TYR A 94 13.13 -6.50 12.81
N ASN A 95 13.59 -7.68 12.36
CA ASN A 95 14.96 -8.15 12.60
C ASN A 95 15.97 -7.60 11.58
N TYR A 96 16.09 -6.28 11.51
CA TYR A 96 17.15 -5.61 10.74
C TYR A 96 17.56 -4.30 11.43
N PRO A 97 18.47 -4.38 12.42
CA PRO A 97 18.86 -3.24 13.26
C PRO A 97 19.37 -2.02 12.48
N ASP A 98 20.14 -2.23 11.41
CA ASP A 98 20.65 -1.13 10.57
C ASP A 98 19.50 -0.33 9.94
N GLY A 99 18.43 -1.01 9.51
CA GLY A 99 17.23 -0.34 9.00
C GLY A 99 16.54 0.52 10.05
N LEU A 100 16.43 0.02 11.29
CA LEU A 100 15.86 0.79 12.40
C LEU A 100 16.71 2.01 12.76
N ALA A 101 18.04 1.86 12.76
CA ALA A 101 18.98 2.95 13.00
C ALA A 101 18.89 4.03 11.91
N VAL A 102 18.72 3.64 10.64
CA VAL A 102 18.49 4.58 9.53
C VAL A 102 17.17 5.34 9.74
N ILE A 103 16.06 4.68 10.08
CA ILE A 103 14.76 5.36 10.33
C ILE A 103 14.89 6.38 11.47
N ALA A 104 15.55 6.01 12.57
CA ALA A 104 15.77 6.91 13.71
C ALA A 104 16.62 8.12 13.31
N ASN A 105 17.74 7.90 12.62
CA ASN A 105 18.64 8.96 12.17
C ASN A 105 17.99 9.92 11.16
N LEU A 106 17.16 9.42 10.25
CA LEU A 106 16.41 10.26 9.30
C LEU A 106 15.43 11.19 10.02
N ASN A 107 14.70 10.67 11.01
CA ASN A 107 13.78 11.47 11.82
C ASN A 107 14.51 12.55 12.63
N GLU A 108 15.63 12.19 13.27
CA GLU A 108 16.46 13.12 14.03
C GLU A 108 16.97 14.25 13.14
N GLN A 109 17.70 13.90 12.07
CA GLN A 109 18.30 14.87 11.16
C GLN A 109 17.27 15.80 10.53
N PHE A 110 16.13 15.27 10.07
CA PHE A 110 15.12 16.13 9.44
C PHE A 110 14.41 17.01 10.47
N ASN A 111 14.21 16.56 11.71
CA ASN A 111 13.65 17.43 12.75
C ASN A 111 14.60 18.53 13.20
N GLU A 112 15.91 18.35 13.08
CA GLU A 112 16.90 19.40 13.36
C GLU A 112 17.02 20.39 12.19
N LYS A 113 17.15 19.86 10.97
CA LYS A 113 17.51 20.65 9.79
C LYS A 113 16.31 21.24 9.07
N LYS A 114 15.17 20.52 9.09
CA LYS A 114 13.93 20.85 8.35
C LYS A 114 14.15 21.08 6.84
N ASN A 115 15.25 20.58 6.31
CA ASN A 115 15.70 20.75 4.93
C ASN A 115 16.38 19.46 4.46
N LEU A 116 15.87 18.87 3.37
CA LEU A 116 16.42 17.63 2.81
C LEU A 116 17.85 17.80 2.29
N ASP A 117 18.17 18.96 1.72
CA ASP A 117 19.49 19.21 1.10
C ASP A 117 20.62 19.29 2.15
N GLU A 118 20.26 19.50 3.41
CA GLU A 118 21.20 19.56 4.53
C GLU A 118 21.42 18.19 5.19
N MET A 119 20.61 17.18 4.85
CA MET A 119 20.71 15.85 5.46
C MET A 119 21.94 15.08 4.98
N ASP A 120 22.60 14.38 5.91
CA ASP A 120 23.65 13.43 5.60
C ASP A 120 23.05 12.02 5.52
N PHE A 121 22.69 11.61 4.31
CA PHE A 121 22.10 10.28 4.06
C PHE A 121 23.11 9.14 4.21
N ASP A 122 24.40 9.42 4.33
CA ASP A 122 25.47 8.42 4.48
C ASP A 122 25.94 8.26 5.94
N ALA A 123 25.41 9.06 6.86
CA ALA A 123 25.71 9.01 8.30
C ALA A 123 25.50 7.61 8.93
N VAL A 124 24.50 6.87 8.44
CA VAL A 124 24.25 5.47 8.80
C VAL A 124 24.26 4.64 7.52
N SER A 125 25.03 3.57 7.46
CA SER A 125 25.13 2.72 6.28
C SER A 125 23.89 1.83 6.09
N GLY A 126 23.68 1.32 4.87
CA GLY A 126 22.57 0.41 4.56
C GLY A 126 21.23 1.09 4.30
N ALA A 127 20.17 0.28 4.29
CA ALA A 127 18.77 0.65 4.07
C ALA A 127 18.52 1.68 2.95
N THR A 128 19.13 1.49 1.78
CA THR A 128 19.01 2.40 0.63
C THR A 128 17.55 2.68 0.27
N HIS A 129 16.70 1.67 0.23
CA HIS A 129 15.28 1.85 -0.09
C HIS A 129 14.53 2.71 0.94
N THR A 130 14.86 2.61 2.23
CA THR A 130 14.29 3.47 3.29
C THR A 130 14.66 4.92 3.06
N LYS A 131 15.93 5.21 2.71
CA LYS A 131 16.41 6.57 2.44
C LYS A 131 15.73 7.18 1.22
N GLU A 132 15.59 6.41 0.14
CA GLU A 132 14.90 6.88 -1.07
C GLU A 132 13.40 7.08 -0.82
N SER A 133 12.74 6.17 -0.10
CA SER A 133 11.33 6.33 0.31
C SER A 133 11.13 7.57 1.19
N PHE A 134 12.07 7.85 2.09
CA PHE A 134 12.04 9.05 2.93
C PHE A 134 12.12 10.32 2.10
N LYS A 135 13.07 10.41 1.17
CA LYS A 135 13.22 11.58 0.26
C LYS A 135 11.95 11.82 -0.55
N ASP A 136 11.38 10.77 -1.13
CA ASP A 136 10.12 10.85 -1.89
C ASP A 136 8.98 11.41 -1.02
N ILE A 137 8.79 10.82 0.17
CA ILE A 137 7.71 11.22 1.08
C ILE A 137 7.86 12.67 1.51
N VAL A 138 9.07 13.10 1.88
CA VAL A 138 9.30 14.48 2.31
C VAL A 138 9.08 15.46 1.15
N ASN A 139 9.58 15.17 -0.04
CA ASN A 139 9.33 16.01 -1.22
C ASN A 139 7.82 16.16 -1.50
N ARG A 140 7.05 15.07 -1.39
CA ARG A 140 5.59 15.10 -1.57
C ARG A 140 4.87 15.87 -0.47
N LEU A 141 5.32 15.75 0.78
CA LEU A 141 4.79 16.56 1.89
C LEU A 141 5.04 18.06 1.68
N LEU A 142 6.25 18.43 1.27
CA LEU A 142 6.61 19.82 0.96
C LEU A 142 5.80 20.34 -0.23
N ALA A 143 5.64 19.56 -1.29
CA ALA A 143 4.80 19.93 -2.43
C ALA A 143 3.31 20.12 -2.04
N GLN A 144 2.75 19.25 -1.19
CA GLN A 144 1.41 19.44 -0.63
C GLN A 144 1.32 20.73 0.19
N ALA A 145 2.35 21.01 1.01
CA ALA A 145 2.40 22.21 1.83
C ALA A 145 2.54 23.50 1.02
N GLU A 146 3.34 23.53 -0.05
CA GLU A 146 3.41 24.67 -0.97
C GLU A 146 2.04 24.95 -1.62
N LYS A 147 1.26 23.90 -1.91
CA LYS A 147 -0.08 23.99 -2.52
C LYS A 147 -1.21 24.22 -1.51
N GLY A 148 -0.96 24.05 -0.21
CA GLY A 148 -2.00 24.07 0.83
C GLY A 148 -2.96 22.88 0.76
N GLU A 149 -2.50 21.73 0.26
CA GLU A 149 -3.26 20.48 0.21
C GLU A 149 -3.24 19.79 1.59
N THR A 150 -3.94 20.38 2.54
CA THR A 150 -3.95 19.90 3.93
C THR A 150 -4.66 18.55 4.09
N TYR A 151 -4.15 17.71 4.98
CA TYR A 151 -4.71 16.45 5.40
C TYR A 151 -5.82 16.62 6.45
N THR A 152 -6.91 15.86 6.29
CA THR A 152 -7.99 15.73 7.29
C THR A 152 -8.20 14.25 7.60
N PRO A 153 -8.15 13.84 8.89
CA PRO A 153 -8.45 12.47 9.32
C PRO A 153 -9.87 12.04 8.90
N VAL A 154 -10.00 10.82 8.35
CA VAL A 154 -11.29 10.28 7.86
C VAL A 154 -11.93 9.33 8.89
N TYR A 155 -11.11 8.66 9.70
CA TYR A 155 -11.55 7.73 10.73
C TYR A 155 -11.09 8.17 12.12
N LYS A 156 -11.78 7.69 13.15
CA LYS A 156 -11.32 7.70 14.53
C LYS A 156 -10.25 6.62 14.72
N ASP A 157 -9.16 7.00 15.36
CA ASP A 157 -8.09 6.07 15.69
C ASP A 157 -8.58 4.95 16.62
N GLY A 158 -8.08 3.74 16.40
CA GLY A 158 -8.51 2.57 17.16
C GLY A 158 -8.17 1.24 16.49
N VAL A 159 -8.48 0.16 17.20
CA VAL A 159 -8.45 -1.20 16.67
C VAL A 159 -9.89 -1.68 16.58
N TYR A 160 -10.30 -2.04 15.38
CA TYR A 160 -11.66 -2.45 15.06
C TYR A 160 -11.65 -3.90 14.63
N THR A 161 -12.65 -4.67 15.04
CA THR A 161 -12.74 -6.09 14.71
C THR A 161 -14.14 -6.44 14.26
N ALA A 162 -14.23 -7.43 13.37
CA ALA A 162 -15.49 -8.03 12.98
C ALA A 162 -15.29 -9.52 12.72
N LYS A 163 -16.36 -10.30 12.92
CA LYS A 163 -16.43 -11.72 12.58
C LYS A 163 -17.61 -11.97 11.66
N ALA A 164 -17.45 -12.95 10.78
CA ALA A 164 -18.53 -13.48 9.97
C ALA A 164 -19.60 -14.12 10.88
N ASP A 165 -20.85 -14.10 10.43
CA ASP A 165 -21.95 -14.67 11.21
C ASP A 165 -22.02 -16.20 11.04
N GLU A 166 -21.56 -16.71 9.90
CA GLU A 166 -21.49 -18.14 9.57
C GLU A 166 -20.10 -18.51 9.02
N ASP A 167 -19.68 -19.75 9.23
CA ASP A 167 -18.46 -20.30 8.65
C ASP A 167 -18.68 -20.75 7.19
N SER A 168 -17.57 -20.84 6.45
CA SER A 168 -17.56 -21.45 5.12
C SER A 168 -16.70 -22.70 5.15
N HIS A 169 -17.35 -23.86 5.05
CA HIS A 169 -16.69 -25.17 5.03
C HIS A 169 -15.82 -25.43 6.28
N GLY A 170 -16.32 -25.05 7.46
CA GLY A 170 -15.61 -25.19 8.73
C GLY A 170 -14.67 -24.04 9.07
N TRP A 171 -14.61 -22.98 8.25
CA TRP A 171 -13.71 -21.85 8.42
C TRP A 171 -14.46 -20.53 8.66
N LEU A 172 -14.28 -19.93 9.83
CA LEU A 172 -14.92 -18.67 10.22
C LEU A 172 -14.00 -17.47 9.92
N GLY A 173 -14.47 -16.53 9.11
CA GLY A 173 -13.73 -15.31 8.78
C GLY A 173 -13.75 -14.26 9.89
N GLU A 174 -12.59 -13.67 10.14
CA GLU A 174 -12.38 -12.59 11.11
C GLU A 174 -11.48 -11.51 10.50
N VAL A 175 -11.69 -10.26 10.92
CA VAL A 175 -10.79 -9.16 10.56
C VAL A 175 -10.45 -8.33 11.78
N MET A 176 -9.21 -7.84 11.80
CA MET A 176 -8.75 -6.75 12.65
C MET A 176 -8.25 -5.61 11.78
N VAL A 177 -8.76 -4.40 11.99
CA VAL A 177 -8.39 -3.18 11.26
C VAL A 177 -7.80 -2.19 12.27
N VAL A 178 -6.59 -1.70 12.00
CA VAL A 178 -5.90 -0.72 12.84
C VAL A 178 -5.94 0.63 12.14
N VAL A 179 -6.53 1.61 12.81
CA VAL A 179 -6.61 3.00 12.35
C VAL A 179 -5.70 3.87 13.21
N ARG A 180 -4.85 4.68 12.55
CA ARG A 180 -4.00 5.68 13.18
C ARG A 180 -3.93 6.93 12.30
N ASP A 181 -3.97 8.10 12.92
CA ASP A 181 -4.05 9.39 12.22
C ASP A 181 -5.24 9.47 11.24
N GLY A 182 -6.33 8.74 11.50
CA GLY A 182 -7.49 8.60 10.61
C GLY A 182 -7.23 7.85 9.30
N GLN A 183 -6.12 7.10 9.23
CA GLN A 183 -5.81 6.18 8.14
C GLN A 183 -5.92 4.73 8.62
N ILE A 184 -6.41 3.83 7.77
CA ILE A 184 -6.16 2.39 7.91
C ILE A 184 -4.66 2.18 7.72
N VAL A 185 -3.99 1.77 8.79
CA VAL A 185 -2.54 1.50 8.81
C VAL A 185 -2.22 0.01 8.91
N GLY A 186 -3.15 -0.79 9.41
CA GLY A 186 -3.01 -2.24 9.50
C GLY A 186 -4.33 -2.95 9.23
N LEU A 187 -4.24 -4.13 8.66
CA LEU A 187 -5.39 -5.01 8.44
C LEU A 187 -4.90 -6.46 8.53
N ASP A 188 -5.51 -7.27 9.37
CA ASP A 188 -5.30 -8.73 9.47
C ASP A 188 -6.64 -9.42 9.22
N TYR A 189 -6.84 -9.97 8.01
CA TYR A 189 -7.96 -10.89 7.74
C TYR A 189 -7.44 -12.32 7.83
N PHE A 190 -8.13 -13.14 8.59
CA PHE A 190 -7.82 -14.55 8.73
C PHE A 190 -9.10 -15.35 8.91
N GLU A 191 -9.02 -16.65 8.62
CA GLU A 191 -10.11 -17.59 8.86
C GLU A 191 -9.63 -18.62 9.88
N THR A 192 -10.48 -19.01 10.84
CA THR A 192 -10.16 -20.03 11.85
C THR A 192 -11.05 -21.25 11.72
N ALA A 193 -10.52 -22.44 12.01
CA ALA A 193 -11.33 -23.65 12.05
C ALA A 193 -12.35 -23.58 13.20
N VAL A 194 -13.63 -23.86 12.94
CA VAL A 194 -14.67 -23.81 13.99
C VAL A 194 -14.72 -25.06 14.85
N GLU A 195 -14.20 -26.17 14.35
CA GLU A 195 -14.12 -27.45 15.04
C GLU A 195 -12.88 -28.23 14.59
N ASP A 196 -12.58 -29.34 15.26
CA ASP A 196 -11.54 -30.27 14.81
C ASP A 196 -11.96 -30.88 13.45
N MET A 197 -11.10 -30.80 12.45
CA MET A 197 -11.38 -31.29 11.11
C MET A 197 -10.14 -31.86 10.41
N GLU A 198 -10.36 -32.80 9.50
CA GLU A 198 -9.33 -33.17 8.52
C GLU A 198 -9.38 -32.18 7.35
N SER A 199 -8.25 -31.54 7.07
CA SER A 199 -8.04 -30.69 5.90
C SER A 199 -6.97 -31.32 5.01
N ASN A 200 -6.61 -30.62 3.93
CA ASN A 200 -5.46 -30.95 3.12
C ASN A 200 -4.53 -29.74 3.05
N LYS A 201 -3.22 -29.97 3.03
CA LYS A 201 -2.20 -28.93 2.80
C LYS A 201 -1.40 -29.24 1.55
N VAL A 202 -0.78 -28.22 0.97
CA VAL A 202 0.13 -28.39 -0.18
C VAL A 202 1.44 -29.04 0.28
N VAL A 203 1.95 -29.97 -0.53
CA VAL A 203 3.29 -30.55 -0.36
C VAL A 203 4.30 -29.62 -1.04
N PHE A 204 5.31 -29.18 -0.29
CA PHE A 204 6.40 -28.35 -0.78
C PHE A 204 7.69 -29.17 -0.94
N ASP A 205 8.55 -28.78 -1.88
CA ASP A 205 9.91 -29.30 -2.01
C ASP A 205 10.89 -28.59 -1.06
N GLU A 206 12.17 -28.99 -1.11
CA GLU A 206 13.24 -28.41 -0.28
C GLU A 206 13.48 -26.90 -0.55
N ASP A 207 13.01 -26.37 -1.68
CA ASP A 207 13.08 -24.96 -2.06
C ASP A 207 11.81 -24.18 -1.67
N ASN A 208 10.86 -24.78 -0.94
CA ASN A 208 9.53 -24.24 -0.64
C ASN A 208 8.66 -23.97 -1.88
N LYS A 209 8.82 -24.74 -2.95
CA LYS A 209 7.95 -24.68 -4.13
C LYS A 209 6.89 -25.79 -4.08
N PRO A 210 5.63 -25.51 -4.48
CA PRO A 210 4.60 -26.54 -4.55
C PRO A 210 4.99 -27.70 -5.47
N VAL A 211 5.01 -28.92 -4.94
CA VAL A 211 5.20 -30.12 -5.74
C VAL A 211 3.97 -30.31 -6.62
N THR A 212 4.14 -30.32 -7.93
CA THR A 212 3.02 -30.39 -8.88
C THR A 212 2.75 -31.84 -9.32
N GLY A 213 1.48 -32.23 -9.38
CA GLY A 213 1.00 -33.51 -9.88
C GLY A 213 1.03 -33.57 -11.42
N SER A 214 0.74 -34.76 -11.97
CA SER A 214 0.66 -34.95 -13.43
C SER A 214 -0.49 -34.19 -14.09
N ASP A 215 -1.46 -33.74 -13.30
CA ASP A 215 -2.61 -32.92 -13.73
C ASP A 215 -2.32 -31.41 -13.69
N GLY A 216 -1.09 -31.01 -13.34
CA GLY A 216 -0.70 -29.61 -13.22
C GLY A 216 -1.17 -28.91 -11.95
N LYS A 217 -1.79 -29.63 -11.00
CA LYS A 217 -2.22 -29.07 -9.71
C LYS A 217 -1.20 -29.37 -8.61
N PRO A 218 -1.11 -28.54 -7.56
CA PRO A 218 -0.31 -28.88 -6.38
C PRO A 218 -0.73 -30.22 -5.80
N LYS A 219 0.23 -31.07 -5.46
CA LYS A 219 -0.01 -32.27 -4.64
C LYS A 219 -0.39 -31.83 -3.23
N THR A 220 -1.33 -32.54 -2.65
CA THR A 220 -1.79 -32.29 -1.29
C THR A 220 -1.68 -33.54 -0.43
N GLU A 221 -1.58 -33.35 0.87
CA GLU A 221 -1.65 -34.41 1.86
C GLU A 221 -2.64 -34.05 3.00
N PRO A 222 -3.30 -35.04 3.61
CA PRO A 222 -4.19 -34.79 4.75
C PRO A 222 -3.44 -34.19 5.93
N VAL A 223 -4.13 -33.35 6.69
CA VAL A 223 -3.63 -32.74 7.92
C VAL A 223 -4.78 -32.53 8.90
N GLU A 224 -4.55 -32.91 10.15
CA GLU A 224 -5.46 -32.64 11.26
C GLU A 224 -5.38 -31.17 11.64
N VAL A 225 -6.54 -30.51 11.69
CA VAL A 225 -6.67 -29.10 12.08
C VAL A 225 -7.50 -29.05 13.36
N LYS A 226 -7.02 -28.29 14.34
CA LYS A 226 -7.74 -28.09 15.61
C LYS A 226 -8.64 -26.88 15.57
N ALA A 227 -9.75 -26.96 16.30
CA ALA A 227 -10.64 -25.81 16.50
C ALA A 227 -9.84 -24.59 16.97
N GLY A 228 -10.04 -23.45 16.32
CA GLY A 228 -9.35 -22.19 16.55
C GLY A 228 -8.03 -22.01 15.80
N GLU A 229 -7.52 -23.02 15.10
CA GLU A 229 -6.32 -22.86 14.27
C GLU A 229 -6.61 -21.95 13.07
N ARG A 230 -5.69 -21.02 12.80
CA ARG A 230 -5.77 -20.13 11.63
C ARG A 230 -5.47 -20.91 10.35
N LYS A 231 -6.28 -20.66 9.32
CA LYS A 231 -6.04 -21.13 7.95
C LYS A 231 -4.70 -20.60 7.45
N SER A 232 -3.86 -21.50 6.94
CA SER A 232 -2.52 -21.19 6.43
C SER A 232 -2.08 -22.22 5.38
N ALA A 233 -0.90 -22.02 4.80
CA ALA A 233 -0.31 -23.00 3.88
C ALA A 233 -0.03 -24.36 4.55
N ASP A 234 0.07 -24.40 5.88
CA ASP A 234 0.35 -25.62 6.64
C ASP A 234 -0.90 -26.48 6.86
N ASN A 235 -2.09 -25.94 6.65
CA ASN A 235 -3.35 -26.65 6.89
C ASN A 235 -4.41 -26.45 5.79
N TYR A 236 -4.04 -25.83 4.67
CA TYR A 236 -4.97 -25.52 3.58
C TYR A 236 -4.36 -25.74 2.19
N ALA A 237 -5.17 -26.33 1.31
CA ALA A 237 -4.73 -26.82 0.00
C ALA A 237 -4.73 -25.74 -1.08
N TYR A 238 -5.47 -24.65 -0.90
CA TYR A 238 -5.69 -23.63 -1.93
C TYR A 238 -4.88 -22.37 -1.63
N LEU A 239 -3.61 -22.36 -2.06
CA LEU A 239 -2.69 -21.24 -1.84
C LEU A 239 -3.18 -19.94 -2.48
N ASP A 240 -3.84 -20.02 -3.65
CA ASP A 240 -4.41 -18.86 -4.34
C ASP A 240 -5.36 -18.06 -3.44
N ALA A 241 -6.11 -18.72 -2.55
CA ALA A 241 -6.99 -18.04 -1.61
C ALA A 241 -6.21 -17.18 -0.61
N LEU A 242 -5.05 -17.66 -0.15
CA LEU A 242 -4.17 -16.93 0.76
C LEU A 242 -3.54 -15.71 0.08
N ASP A 243 -3.23 -15.83 -1.21
CA ASP A 243 -2.68 -14.71 -1.99
C ASP A 243 -3.77 -13.69 -2.35
N VAL A 244 -5.01 -14.13 -2.59
CA VAL A 244 -6.17 -13.23 -2.72
C VAL A 244 -6.36 -12.40 -1.46
N VAL A 245 -6.27 -13.00 -0.25
CA VAL A 245 -6.35 -12.26 1.01
C VAL A 245 -5.30 -11.15 1.08
N LYS A 246 -4.04 -11.46 0.81
CA LYS A 246 -2.95 -10.46 0.82
C LYS A 246 -3.17 -9.35 -0.21
N ALA A 247 -3.65 -9.69 -1.40
CA ALA A 247 -3.90 -8.72 -2.46
C ALA A 247 -5.05 -7.77 -2.12
N VAL A 248 -6.16 -8.29 -1.58
CA VAL A 248 -7.32 -7.49 -1.16
C VAL A 248 -6.94 -6.60 0.04
N GLN A 249 -6.21 -7.15 1.01
CA GLN A 249 -5.68 -6.42 2.16
C GLN A 249 -4.89 -5.19 1.74
N ARG A 250 -3.94 -5.39 0.83
CA ARG A 250 -3.13 -4.31 0.28
C ARG A 250 -4.00 -3.24 -0.37
N LYS A 251 -4.96 -3.61 -1.22
CA LYS A 251 -5.83 -2.64 -1.88
C LYS A 251 -6.66 -1.84 -0.87
N ILE A 252 -7.18 -2.46 0.18
CA ILE A 252 -7.95 -1.77 1.23
C ILE A 252 -7.08 -0.75 1.97
N ILE A 253 -5.85 -1.12 2.35
CA ILE A 253 -4.91 -0.23 3.05
C ILE A 253 -4.53 0.94 2.13
N ASP A 254 -4.13 0.64 0.88
CA ASP A 254 -3.70 1.63 -0.11
C ASP A 254 -4.83 2.64 -0.42
N ASN A 255 -6.06 2.15 -0.51
CA ASN A 255 -7.26 2.96 -0.78
C ASN A 255 -7.85 3.65 0.46
N ASN A 256 -7.35 3.32 1.66
CA ASN A 256 -7.88 3.80 2.93
C ASN A 256 -9.38 3.49 3.13
N GLY A 257 -9.84 2.32 2.68
CA GLY A 257 -11.24 1.90 2.77
C GLY A 257 -11.65 0.94 1.67
N THR A 258 -12.93 0.57 1.65
CA THR A 258 -13.48 -0.43 0.71
C THR A 258 -14.16 0.16 -0.52
N GLU A 259 -14.33 1.49 -0.56
CA GLU A 259 -15.03 2.15 -1.66
C GLU A 259 -14.17 2.19 -2.93
N ASN A 260 -14.76 1.88 -4.09
CA ASN A 260 -14.08 1.94 -5.40
C ASN A 260 -12.82 1.06 -5.53
N LEU A 261 -12.74 -0.04 -4.79
CA LEU A 261 -11.65 -1.00 -4.96
C LEU A 261 -11.74 -1.68 -6.33
N ASP A 262 -10.66 -1.61 -7.11
CA ASP A 262 -10.47 -2.44 -8.30
C ASP A 262 -10.16 -3.90 -7.87
N VAL A 263 -11.20 -4.63 -7.49
CA VAL A 263 -11.11 -6.03 -7.07
C VAL A 263 -11.15 -7.00 -8.24
N ASP A 264 -11.61 -6.55 -9.40
CA ASP A 264 -11.71 -7.38 -10.61
C ASP A 264 -10.33 -7.78 -11.14
N SER A 265 -9.29 -7.01 -10.81
CA SER A 265 -7.89 -7.38 -11.05
C SER A 265 -7.41 -8.57 -10.20
N ILE A 266 -8.19 -9.03 -9.21
CA ILE A 266 -7.85 -10.15 -8.32
C ILE A 266 -8.73 -11.34 -8.69
N THR A 267 -8.13 -12.37 -9.28
CA THR A 267 -8.83 -13.57 -9.75
C THR A 267 -8.88 -14.65 -8.67
N GLY A 268 -9.97 -15.41 -8.61
CA GLY A 268 -10.14 -16.52 -7.65
C GLY A 268 -10.73 -16.09 -6.30
N ALA A 269 -11.06 -17.08 -5.47
CA ALA A 269 -11.56 -16.92 -4.09
C ALA A 269 -12.60 -15.79 -3.87
N THR A 270 -13.59 -15.69 -4.77
CA THR A 270 -14.61 -14.63 -4.75
C THR A 270 -15.34 -14.53 -3.40
N SER A 271 -15.64 -15.67 -2.76
CA SER A 271 -16.28 -15.69 -1.44
C SER A 271 -15.40 -15.03 -0.39
N THR A 272 -14.14 -15.48 -0.25
CA THR A 272 -13.17 -14.91 0.72
C THR A 272 -13.01 -13.41 0.54
N ARG A 273 -12.88 -12.95 -0.72
CA ARG A 273 -12.79 -11.52 -1.02
C ARG A 273 -14.03 -10.74 -0.58
N THR A 274 -15.21 -11.27 -0.87
CA THR A 274 -16.49 -10.63 -0.53
C THR A 274 -16.65 -10.54 0.99
N THR A 275 -16.45 -11.65 1.69
CA THR A 275 -16.49 -11.71 3.16
C THR A 275 -15.50 -10.74 3.79
N MET A 276 -14.26 -10.67 3.29
CA MET A 276 -13.26 -9.75 3.80
C MET A 276 -13.69 -8.28 3.70
N ILE A 277 -14.26 -7.88 2.56
CA ILE A 277 -14.75 -6.50 2.35
C ILE A 277 -15.90 -6.19 3.30
N GLU A 278 -16.89 -7.08 3.39
CA GLU A 278 -18.04 -6.95 4.29
C GLU A 278 -17.60 -6.84 5.76
N LEU A 279 -16.62 -7.64 6.19
CA LEU A 279 -16.10 -7.58 7.55
C LEU A 279 -15.33 -6.30 7.82
N VAL A 280 -14.57 -5.78 6.86
CA VAL A 280 -13.89 -4.48 7.02
C VAL A 280 -14.90 -3.35 7.14
N GLU A 281 -15.96 -3.36 6.32
CA GLU A 281 -17.05 -2.39 6.42
C GLU A 281 -17.72 -2.45 7.79
N LYS A 282 -18.09 -3.65 8.24
CA LYS A 282 -18.68 -3.91 9.56
C LYS A 282 -17.76 -3.43 10.70
N ALA A 283 -16.46 -3.71 10.61
CA ALA A 283 -15.48 -3.28 11.61
C ALA A 283 -15.39 -1.74 11.68
N LEU A 284 -15.41 -1.06 10.53
CA LEU A 284 -15.24 0.39 10.43
C LEU A 284 -16.52 1.21 10.67
N GLU A 285 -17.68 0.59 10.89
CA GLU A 285 -18.93 1.32 11.18
C GLU A 285 -18.79 2.28 12.36
N SER A 286 -18.08 1.86 13.41
CA SER A 286 -17.84 2.68 14.61
C SER A 286 -16.64 3.63 14.48
N ALA A 287 -15.84 3.48 13.43
CA ALA A 287 -14.67 4.29 13.16
C ALA A 287 -15.00 5.63 12.46
N LYS A 288 -16.20 5.75 11.86
CA LYS A 288 -16.66 6.98 11.20
C LYS A 288 -17.18 8.03 12.19
#